data_AF-A0A3B9L474-F1
#
_entry.id   AF-A0A3B9L474-F1
#
_cell.length_a   1.000
_cell.length_b   1.000
_cell.length_c   1.000
_cell.angle_alpha   90.00
_cell.angle_beta   90.00
_cell.angle_gamma   90.00
#
_symmetry.space_group_name_H-M   'P 1'
#
loop_
_entity.id
_entity.type
_entity.pdbx_description
1 polymer ?
#
loop_
_entity_poly.entity_id
_entity_poly.type
_entity_poly.pdbx_seq_one_letter_code
_entity_poly.pdbx_strand_id
1 'polypeptide(L)'
;ALGVDEILLADTIGCAVPSQVRERVEALRSALDDSIAVGCHFHNTRNTGIANAVAAVESGVRILDASVGGIGGCPFAPRATGNISTEDLVYVLRNMGYETGIDLPQLIDVAAWVEGYFDNPLPGQVMKAGLFPDDVIARQAASSVQT
;
A
#
# COMPACT_ATOMS: atom_id res chain seq x y z
N ALA A 1 11.91 -25.73 -13.75
CA ALA A 1 11.50 -24.54 -12.97
C ALA A 1 9.98 -24.48 -12.93
N LEU A 2 9.38 -23.87 -11.89
CA LEU A 2 7.92 -23.80 -11.69
C LEU A 2 7.21 -22.77 -12.59
N GLY A 3 7.93 -21.94 -13.34
CA GLY A 3 7.37 -21.03 -14.36
C GLY A 3 6.58 -19.86 -13.79
N VAL A 4 7.01 -19.31 -12.64
CA VAL A 4 6.38 -18.15 -12.00
C VAL A 4 7.08 -16.85 -12.41
N ASP A 5 6.29 -15.80 -12.63
CA ASP A 5 6.79 -14.46 -12.98
C ASP A 5 7.03 -13.58 -11.75
N GLU A 6 6.34 -13.86 -10.63
CA GLU A 6 6.40 -13.05 -9.41
C GLU A 6 6.31 -13.92 -8.14
N ILE A 7 7.01 -13.50 -7.09
CA ILE A 7 6.91 -14.04 -5.73
C ILE A 7 6.69 -12.90 -4.73
N LEU A 8 5.64 -13.00 -3.92
CA LEU A 8 5.30 -12.01 -2.90
C LEU A 8 5.59 -12.52 -1.48
N LEU A 9 6.19 -11.65 -0.66
CA LEU A 9 6.32 -11.86 0.79
C LEU A 9 5.10 -11.30 1.52
N ALA A 10 4.32 -12.16 2.19
CA ALA A 10 3.11 -11.76 2.91
C ALA A 10 3.30 -11.70 4.44
N ASP A 11 2.97 -10.56 5.05
CA ASP A 11 2.82 -10.40 6.51
C ASP A 11 1.35 -10.61 6.92
N THR A 12 0.92 -11.87 6.89
CA THR A 12 -0.49 -12.27 7.07
C THR A 12 -1.12 -11.81 8.38
N ILE A 13 -0.31 -11.70 9.45
CA ILE A 13 -0.82 -11.35 10.78
C ILE A 13 -0.43 -9.94 11.22
N GLY A 14 0.26 -9.18 10.36
CA GLY A 14 0.69 -7.81 10.65
C GLY A 14 1.63 -7.75 11.85
N CYS A 15 2.71 -8.55 11.84
CA CYS A 15 3.72 -8.57 12.90
C CYS A 15 5.14 -8.29 12.41
N ALA A 16 5.34 -8.09 11.12
CA ALA A 16 6.63 -7.71 10.60
C ALA A 16 6.99 -6.28 11.01
N VAL A 17 8.30 -6.03 11.08
CA VAL A 17 8.87 -4.70 11.29
C VAL A 17 9.88 -4.38 10.17
N PRO A 18 10.20 -3.09 9.95
CA PRO A 18 10.99 -2.67 8.78
C PRO A 18 12.36 -3.36 8.65
N SER A 19 13.04 -3.66 9.76
CA SER A 19 14.33 -4.38 9.72
C SER A 19 14.19 -5.79 9.15
N GLN A 20 13.16 -6.52 9.55
CA GLN A 20 12.87 -7.86 9.06
C GLN A 20 12.47 -7.86 7.58
N VAL A 21 11.75 -6.82 7.13
CA VAL A 21 11.38 -6.67 5.73
C VAL A 21 12.62 -6.52 4.86
N ARG A 22 13.55 -5.62 5.22
CA ARG A 22 14.79 -5.42 4.48
C ARG A 22 15.59 -6.72 4.36
N GLU A 23 15.80 -7.40 5.48
CA GLU A 23 16.51 -8.69 5.54
C GLU A 23 15.86 -9.75 4.62
N ARG A 24 14.53 -9.90 4.70
CA ARG A 24 13.82 -10.93 3.92
C ARG A 24 13.78 -10.62 2.44
N VAL A 25 13.60 -9.36 2.06
CA VAL A 25 13.63 -8.93 0.66
C VAL A 25 15.02 -9.17 0.07
N GLU A 26 16.08 -8.79 0.78
CA GLU A 26 17.46 -9.03 0.33
C GLU A 26 17.77 -10.53 0.17
N ALA A 27 17.40 -11.33 1.16
CA ALA A 27 17.58 -12.78 1.11
C ALA A 27 16.81 -13.43 -0.04
N LEU A 28 15.55 -13.01 -0.26
CA LEU A 28 14.73 -13.52 -1.35
C LEU A 28 15.32 -13.15 -2.71
N ARG A 29 15.68 -11.88 -2.92
CA ARG A 29 16.31 -11.43 -4.17
C ARG A 29 17.62 -12.16 -4.46
N SER A 30 18.41 -12.45 -3.43
CA SER A 30 19.67 -13.21 -3.58
C SER A 30 19.46 -14.67 -3.96
N ALA A 31 18.27 -15.22 -3.72
CA ALA A 31 17.92 -16.61 -3.98
C ALA A 31 17.13 -16.82 -5.29
N LEU A 32 16.67 -15.75 -5.93
CA LEU A 32 15.85 -15.79 -7.14
C LEU A 32 16.63 -15.32 -8.36
N ASP A 33 16.26 -15.84 -9.53
CA ASP A 33 16.71 -15.30 -10.81
C ASP A 33 16.11 -13.89 -10.99
N ASP A 34 16.89 -12.98 -11.60
CA ASP A 34 16.49 -11.57 -11.84
C ASP A 34 15.20 -11.42 -12.66
N SER A 35 14.80 -12.47 -13.39
CA SER A 35 13.56 -12.50 -14.16
C SER A 35 12.29 -12.63 -13.31
N ILE A 36 12.42 -13.05 -12.05
CA ILE A 36 11.28 -13.22 -11.13
C ILE A 36 11.13 -11.95 -10.31
N ALA A 37 9.99 -11.27 -10.48
CA ALA A 37 9.70 -10.07 -9.70
C ALA A 37 9.46 -10.42 -8.22
N VAL A 38 9.92 -9.55 -7.32
CA VAL A 38 9.65 -9.65 -5.88
C VAL A 38 8.65 -8.59 -5.48
N GLY A 39 7.54 -9.03 -4.88
CA GLY A 39 6.51 -8.17 -4.30
C GLY A 39 6.34 -8.36 -2.80
N CYS A 40 5.52 -7.52 -2.17
CA CYS A 40 5.17 -7.66 -0.75
C CYS A 40 3.69 -7.37 -0.48
N HIS A 41 3.11 -8.06 0.49
CA HIS A 41 1.75 -7.89 0.97
C HIS A 41 1.78 -7.65 2.49
N PHE A 42 1.29 -6.50 2.95
CA PHE A 42 1.37 -6.13 4.36
C PHE A 42 -0.01 -5.89 4.98
N HIS A 43 -0.20 -6.43 6.18
CA HIS A 43 -1.31 -6.06 7.05
C HIS A 43 -0.89 -4.98 8.04
N ASN A 44 -1.82 -4.12 8.42
CA ASN A 44 -1.57 -3.02 9.37
C ASN A 44 -2.02 -3.33 10.81
N THR A 45 -2.13 -4.61 11.19
CA THR A 45 -2.60 -5.09 12.51
C THR A 45 -1.88 -4.45 13.70
N ARG A 46 -0.57 -4.18 13.58
CA ARG A 46 0.26 -3.56 14.64
C ARG A 46 0.80 -2.20 14.25
N ASN A 47 0.14 -1.53 13.29
CA ASN A 47 0.52 -0.20 12.82
C ASN A 47 1.96 -0.11 12.26
N THR A 48 2.45 -1.19 11.64
CA THR A 48 3.78 -1.24 11.01
C THR A 48 3.70 -1.41 9.49
N GLY A 49 2.51 -1.65 8.92
CA GLY A 49 2.35 -2.05 7.53
C GLY A 49 2.86 -1.01 6.52
N ILE A 50 2.56 0.27 6.73
CA ILE A 50 3.06 1.34 5.85
C ILE A 50 4.59 1.51 5.99
N ALA A 51 5.13 1.42 7.21
CA ALA A 51 6.57 1.47 7.42
C ALA A 51 7.29 0.27 6.76
N ASN A 52 6.65 -0.90 6.76
CA ASN A 52 7.12 -2.10 6.08
C ASN A 52 7.08 -1.94 4.55
N ALA A 53 6.02 -1.35 4.00
CA ALA A 53 5.94 -1.03 2.58
C ALA A 53 7.05 -0.07 2.12
N VAL A 54 7.30 0.99 2.90
CA VAL A 54 8.42 1.90 2.67
C VAL A 54 9.76 1.14 2.67
N ALA A 55 9.99 0.30 3.68
CA ALA A 55 11.21 -0.50 3.77
C ALA A 55 11.39 -1.44 2.56
N ALA A 56 10.31 -2.06 2.09
CA ALA A 56 10.35 -2.92 0.91
C ALA A 56 10.75 -2.14 -0.35
N VAL A 57 10.17 -0.96 -0.58
CA VAL A 57 10.47 -0.13 -1.77
C VAL A 57 11.90 0.40 -1.73
N GLU A 58 12.38 0.81 -0.56
CA GLU A 58 13.78 1.19 -0.33
C GLU A 58 14.74 0.03 -0.62
N SER A 59 14.31 -1.22 -0.37
CA SER A 59 15.04 -2.44 -0.73
C SER A 59 14.84 -2.90 -2.18
N GLY A 60 14.22 -2.08 -3.04
CA GLY A 60 14.08 -2.33 -4.47
C GLY A 60 12.83 -3.08 -4.89
N VAL A 61 11.87 -3.34 -3.99
CA VAL A 61 10.55 -3.88 -4.35
C VAL A 61 9.76 -2.84 -5.16
N ARG A 62 9.03 -3.30 -6.18
CA ARG A 62 8.20 -2.45 -7.05
C ARG A 62 6.75 -2.91 -7.13
N ILE A 63 6.42 -4.02 -6.49
CA ILE A 63 5.07 -4.59 -6.47
C ILE A 63 4.64 -4.68 -5.00
N LEU A 64 3.53 -3.99 -4.69
CA LEU A 64 2.97 -3.94 -3.35
C LEU A 64 1.47 -4.16 -3.43
N ASP A 65 0.98 -5.10 -2.62
CA ASP A 65 -0.45 -5.28 -2.43
C ASP A 65 -0.98 -4.33 -1.35
N ALA A 66 -2.15 -3.76 -1.61
CA ALA A 66 -2.89 -2.91 -0.69
C ALA A 66 -4.40 -3.06 -0.95
N SER A 67 -5.23 -2.51 -0.06
CA SER A 67 -6.68 -2.53 -0.23
C SER A 67 -7.29 -1.15 -0.01
N VAL A 68 -8.25 -0.76 -0.85
CA VAL A 68 -8.96 0.52 -0.77
C VAL A 68 -9.55 0.69 0.63
N GLY A 69 -9.35 1.84 1.28
CA GLY A 69 -9.81 2.08 2.65
C GLY A 69 -9.11 1.21 3.71
N GLY A 70 -8.18 0.34 3.32
CA GLY A 70 -7.59 -0.69 4.19
C GLY A 70 -8.52 -1.87 4.44
N ILE A 71 -9.45 -2.15 3.51
CA ILE A 71 -10.37 -3.29 3.61
C ILE A 71 -9.59 -4.58 3.83
N GLY A 72 -10.12 -5.40 4.72
CA GLY A 72 -9.54 -6.66 5.09
C GLY A 72 -9.85 -6.97 6.54
N GLY A 73 -9.12 -7.94 7.07
CA GLY A 73 -9.46 -8.56 8.35
C GLY A 73 -9.90 -9.98 8.07
N CYS A 74 -9.33 -10.91 8.80
CA CYS A 74 -9.63 -12.32 8.62
C CYS A 74 -10.77 -12.67 9.58
N PRO A 75 -11.88 -13.26 9.11
CA PRO A 75 -12.93 -13.76 10.01
C PRO A 75 -12.39 -14.82 10.99
N PHE A 76 -11.23 -15.43 10.68
CA PHE A 76 -10.51 -16.38 11.55
C PHE A 76 -9.45 -15.72 12.45
N ALA A 77 -9.14 -14.42 12.30
CA ALA A 77 -8.24 -13.66 13.17
C ALA A 77 -8.96 -12.41 13.72
N PRO A 78 -9.73 -12.54 14.82
CA PRO A 78 -10.67 -11.52 15.32
C PRO A 78 -10.07 -10.14 15.64
N ARG A 79 -8.74 -10.02 15.69
CA ARG A 79 -8.02 -8.78 16.01
C ARG A 79 -7.15 -8.26 14.86
N ALA A 80 -7.21 -8.89 13.68
CA ALA A 80 -6.51 -8.38 12.51
C ALA A 80 -7.28 -7.18 11.95
N THR A 81 -6.66 -6.00 11.95
CA THR A 81 -7.31 -4.75 11.51
C THR A 81 -7.43 -4.63 9.98
N GLY A 82 -6.67 -5.44 9.23
CA GLY A 82 -6.77 -5.53 7.78
C GLY A 82 -5.46 -5.21 7.05
N ASN A 83 -5.60 -4.98 5.74
CA ASN A 83 -4.50 -4.62 4.85
C ASN A 83 -4.01 -3.19 5.13
N ILE A 84 -2.85 -2.83 4.58
CA ILE A 84 -2.54 -1.41 4.40
C ILE A 84 -3.55 -0.77 3.42
N SER A 85 -3.93 0.46 3.70
CA SER A 85 -4.82 1.24 2.85
C SER A 85 -4.09 1.65 1.56
N THR A 86 -4.76 1.50 0.40
CA THR A 86 -4.20 1.89 -0.90
C THR A 86 -3.93 3.39 -0.96
N GLU A 87 -4.86 4.23 -0.50
CA GLU A 87 -4.69 5.68 -0.50
C GLU A 87 -3.58 6.14 0.47
N ASP A 88 -3.44 5.50 1.63
CA ASP A 88 -2.34 5.76 2.56
C ASP A 88 -0.97 5.38 1.94
N LEU A 89 -0.93 4.25 1.23
CA LEU A 89 0.27 3.80 0.52
C LEU A 89 0.65 4.75 -0.62
N VAL A 90 -0.31 5.10 -1.48
CA VAL A 90 -0.07 6.01 -2.61
C VAL A 90 0.37 7.38 -2.10
N TYR A 91 -0.24 7.88 -1.03
CA TYR A 91 0.17 9.14 -0.41
C TYR A 91 1.64 9.11 0.04
N VAL A 92 2.07 8.09 0.78
CA VAL A 92 3.47 8.04 1.25
C VAL A 92 4.45 7.88 0.08
N LEU A 93 4.15 6.99 -0.87
CA LEU A 93 5.04 6.73 -2.02
C LEU A 93 5.20 7.98 -2.90
N ARG A 94 4.08 8.67 -3.20
CA ARG A 94 4.10 9.92 -3.95
C ARG A 94 4.94 10.99 -3.25
N ASN A 95 4.77 11.17 -1.94
CA ASN A 95 5.50 12.16 -1.17
C ASN A 95 6.98 11.81 -0.98
N MET A 96 7.34 10.54 -1.08
CA MET A 96 8.72 10.07 -1.17
C MET A 96 9.33 10.22 -2.57
N GLY A 97 8.56 10.66 -3.57
CA GLY A 97 9.01 10.87 -4.94
C GLY A 97 8.87 9.66 -5.86
N TYR A 98 8.13 8.62 -5.47
CA TYR A 98 7.82 7.48 -6.33
C TYR A 98 6.60 7.75 -7.21
N GLU A 99 6.69 7.33 -8.47
CA GLU A 99 5.55 7.32 -9.39
C GLU A 99 4.72 6.05 -9.18
N THR A 100 3.41 6.23 -8.94
CA THR A 100 2.46 5.11 -8.79
C THR A 100 1.52 4.97 -9.99
N GLY A 101 1.37 6.01 -10.80
CA GLY A 101 0.37 6.08 -11.88
C GLY A 101 -1.08 6.20 -11.39
N ILE A 102 -1.30 6.40 -10.08
CA ILE A 102 -2.64 6.44 -9.48
C ILE A 102 -3.06 7.88 -9.19
N ASP A 103 -4.27 8.25 -9.63
CA ASP A 103 -4.92 9.50 -9.26
C ASP A 103 -5.43 9.40 -7.81
N LEU A 104 -4.66 9.97 -6.88
CA LEU A 104 -4.96 9.91 -5.45
C LEU A 104 -6.26 10.64 -5.07
N PRO A 105 -6.59 11.85 -5.58
CA PRO A 105 -7.91 12.44 -5.41
C PRO A 105 -9.06 11.49 -5.79
N GLN A 106 -9.02 10.91 -6.99
CA GLN A 106 -10.07 9.97 -7.42
C GLN A 106 -10.11 8.71 -6.55
N LEU A 107 -8.96 8.23 -6.08
CA LEU A 107 -8.90 7.08 -5.18
C LEU A 107 -9.53 7.38 -3.81
N ILE A 108 -9.38 8.60 -3.29
CA ILE A 108 -10.03 9.03 -2.04
C ILE A 108 -11.55 9.01 -2.21
N ASP A 109 -12.08 9.51 -3.34
CA ASP A 109 -13.51 9.46 -3.64
C ASP A 109 -14.03 8.02 -3.71
N VAL A 110 -13.27 7.12 -4.32
CA VAL A 110 -13.59 5.68 -4.34
C VAL A 110 -13.57 5.09 -2.94
N ALA A 111 -12.57 5.39 -2.11
CA ALA A 111 -12.49 4.88 -0.75
C ALA A 111 -13.69 5.33 0.11
N ALA A 112 -14.09 6.60 0.00
CA ALA A 112 -15.26 7.15 0.68
C ALA A 112 -16.57 6.49 0.19
N TRP A 113 -16.70 6.26 -1.12
CA TRP A 113 -17.84 5.53 -1.67
C TRP A 113 -17.90 4.09 -1.16
N VAL A 114 -16.76 3.39 -1.09
CA VAL A 114 -16.71 2.01 -0.60
C VAL A 114 -17.04 1.91 0.89
N GLU A 115 -16.60 2.86 1.72
CA GLU A 115 -16.94 2.90 3.16
C GLU A 115 -18.45 2.89 3.41
N GLY A 116 -19.25 3.47 2.50
CA GLY A 116 -20.72 3.45 2.58
C GLY A 116 -21.37 2.06 2.54
N TYR A 117 -20.61 1.00 2.20
CA TYR A 117 -21.08 -0.39 2.24
C TYR A 117 -20.76 -1.12 3.54
N PHE A 118 -20.07 -0.48 4.50
CA PHE A 118 -19.67 -1.08 5.77
C PHE A 118 -20.38 -0.41 6.94
N ASP A 119 -20.77 -1.20 7.94
CA ASP A 119 -21.39 -0.68 9.17
C ASP A 119 -20.39 0.10 10.05
N ASN A 120 -19.10 -0.18 9.88
CA ASN A 120 -18.01 0.45 10.64
C ASN A 120 -17.09 1.23 9.69
N PRO A 121 -16.52 2.36 10.14
CA PRO A 121 -15.56 3.13 9.36
C PRO A 121 -14.36 2.28 8.94
N LEU A 122 -13.91 2.48 7.70
CA LEU A 122 -12.72 1.84 7.16
C LEU A 122 -11.46 2.46 7.78
N PRO A 123 -10.34 1.72 7.95
CA PRO A 123 -9.18 2.21 8.68
C PRO A 123 -8.33 3.27 7.97
N GLY A 124 -8.46 3.43 6.64
CA GLY A 124 -7.70 4.40 5.84
C GLY A 124 -7.70 5.82 6.43
N GLN A 125 -6.53 6.48 6.46
CA GLN A 125 -6.37 7.78 7.11
C GLN A 125 -6.44 8.93 6.10
N VAL A 126 -5.84 8.79 4.93
CA VAL A 126 -5.81 9.82 3.89
C VAL A 126 -7.22 10.13 3.37
N MET A 127 -8.09 9.11 3.25
CA MET A 127 -9.49 9.34 2.88
C MET A 127 -10.27 10.19 3.91
N LYS A 128 -9.79 10.27 5.15
CA LYS A 128 -10.42 11.05 6.24
C LYS A 128 -9.79 12.42 6.41
N ALA A 129 -8.46 12.47 6.32
CA ALA A 129 -7.68 13.67 6.54
C ALA A 129 -7.63 14.58 5.30
N GLY A 130 -7.82 14.02 4.11
CA GLY A 130 -7.57 14.72 2.85
C GLY A 130 -6.08 14.75 2.49
N LEU A 131 -5.76 15.55 1.47
CA LEU A 131 -4.41 15.73 0.98
C LEU A 131 -3.69 16.85 1.73
N PHE A 132 -2.35 16.82 1.72
CA PHE A 132 -1.55 17.92 2.22
C PHE A 132 -0.31 18.13 1.33
N PRO A 133 -0.02 19.36 0.88
CA PRO A 133 -0.89 20.54 0.94
C PRO A 133 -2.15 20.38 0.05
N ASP A 134 -3.27 21.01 0.44
CA ASP A 134 -4.56 20.92 -0.25
C ASP A 134 -4.50 21.39 -1.73
N ASP A 135 -3.52 22.23 -2.06
CA ASP A 135 -3.36 22.85 -3.38
C ASP A 135 -2.91 21.85 -4.48
N VAL A 136 -2.60 20.61 -4.11
CA VAL A 136 -2.39 19.53 -5.06
C VAL A 136 -3.62 19.27 -5.94
N ILE A 137 -4.84 19.37 -5.37
CA ILE A 137 -6.10 19.27 -6.12
C ILE A 137 -6.21 20.41 -7.12
N ALA A 138 -5.86 21.63 -6.70
CA ALA A 138 -5.94 22.83 -7.55
C ALA A 138 -4.94 22.77 -8.73
N ARG A 139 -3.73 22.22 -8.51
CA ARG A 139 -2.71 22.09 -9.57
C ARG A 139 -3.06 21.02 -10.61
N GLN A 140 -3.67 19.90 -10.19
CA GLN A 140 -4.11 18.84 -11.12
C GLN A 140 -5.36 19.24 -11.90
N ALA A 141 -6.31 19.97 -11.29
CA ALA A 141 -7.46 20.54 -11.99
C ALA A 141 -7.06 21.64 -12.99
N ALA A 142 -5.98 22.39 -12.72
CA ALA A 142 -5.46 23.40 -13.64
C ALA A 142 -4.74 22.79 -14.86
N SER A 143 -4.13 21.61 -14.74
CA SER A 143 -3.42 20.95 -15.85
C SER A 143 -4.34 20.17 -16.80
N SER A 144 -5.51 19.74 -16.35
CA SER A 144 -6.49 19.00 -17.16
C SER A 144 -7.40 19.86 -18.04
N VAL A 145 -7.33 21.19 -17.91
CA VAL A 145 -8.07 22.17 -18.76
C VAL A 145 -7.22 22.61 -19.98
N GLN A 146 -6.00 22.10 -20.13
CA GLN A 146 -5.04 22.52 -21.16
C GLN A 146 -4.78 21.50 -22.29
N THR A 147 -5.66 20.52 -22.49
CA THR A 147 -5.64 19.61 -23.66
C THR A 147 -6.91 19.68 -24.50
#